data_AF-A0A7Y5K0J3-F1
#
_entry.id   AF-A0A7Y5K0J3-F1
#
_cell.length_a   1.000
_cell.length_b   1.000
_cell.length_c   1.000
_cell.angle_alpha   90.00
_cell.angle_beta   90.00
_cell.angle_gamma   90.00
#
_symmetry.space_group_name_H-M   'P 1'
#
loop_
_entity.id
_entity.type
_entity.pdbx_description
1 polymer ?
#
loop_
_entity_poly.entity_id
_entity_poly.type
_entity_poly.pdbx_seq_one_letter_code
_entity_poly.pdbx_strand_id
1 'polypeptide(L)'
;GISARGASRAPAKPHSDWWAPAASAVIPGAGQARLKQDRFVAYLAVEGFLWARYAVDHRTGVEERNRYRGLALQVSRAGFPGPKPQGDFEYYERMEHWIASGVYDADPGPGITPESDTTTFNGAMWLLARKTYWPAPDTPPPSGSDAYAAALLFYQRYAVQPQFQWSWRASPLHQDVYRRHIRASNEAFRRTITDLGAVIANHVLSTVDAYVSLRLRLHETTGGPDAGVDIGTSVSFETLGSIARRARPAPRE
;
A
#
# COMPACT_ATOMS: atom_id res chain seq x y z
N GLY A 1 0.70 1.82 84.66
CA GLY A 1 0.24 1.46 83.30
C GLY A 1 0.34 2.68 82.41
N ILE A 2 1.11 2.61 81.34
CA ILE A 2 1.14 3.62 80.27
C ILE A 2 0.98 2.84 78.96
N SER A 3 -0.14 3.05 78.29
CA SER A 3 -0.53 2.33 77.08
C SER A 3 0.02 3.02 75.84
N ALA A 4 0.63 2.24 74.96
CA ALA A 4 1.17 2.65 73.67
C ALA A 4 0.05 3.06 72.70
N ARG A 5 0.27 4.14 71.93
CA ARG A 5 -0.45 4.37 70.66
C ARG A 5 0.49 4.13 69.51
N GLY A 6 0.38 2.94 68.90
CA GLY A 6 0.85 2.70 67.55
C GLY A 6 -0.08 3.46 66.58
N ALA A 7 0.47 4.44 65.87
CA ALA A 7 -0.21 5.04 64.74
C ALA A 7 0.00 4.12 63.53
N SER A 8 -1.04 3.34 63.22
CA SER A 8 -1.10 2.53 62.00
C SER A 8 -1.10 3.44 60.78
N ARG A 9 0.00 3.45 60.04
CA ARG A 9 0.11 4.13 58.74
C ARG A 9 -0.83 3.41 57.77
N ALA A 10 -1.83 4.12 57.25
CA ALA A 10 -2.77 3.57 56.27
C ALA A 10 -2.01 3.01 55.05
N PRO A 11 -2.40 1.86 54.49
CA PRO A 11 -1.75 1.32 53.30
C PRO A 11 -1.92 2.29 52.13
N ALA A 12 -0.82 2.59 51.44
CA ALA A 12 -0.84 3.37 50.21
C ALA A 12 -1.82 2.70 49.22
N LYS A 13 -2.76 3.47 48.66
CA LYS A 13 -3.69 2.96 47.65
C LYS A 13 -2.87 2.39 46.49
N PRO A 14 -3.11 1.14 46.04
CA PRO A 14 -2.47 0.64 44.83
C PRO A 14 -2.92 1.52 43.65
N HIS A 15 -1.95 2.14 42.97
CA HIS A 15 -2.21 2.97 41.80
C HIS A 15 -2.87 2.10 40.70
N SER A 16 -4.15 2.36 40.43
CA SER A 16 -4.98 1.58 39.50
C SER A 16 -4.75 1.90 38.01
N ASP A 17 -3.67 2.61 37.68
CA ASP A 17 -3.40 3.12 36.34
C ASP A 17 -2.40 2.26 35.54
N TRP A 18 -2.15 1.02 35.98
CA TRP A 18 -1.27 0.06 35.28
C TRP A 18 -1.71 -0.25 33.84
N TRP A 19 -2.99 -0.04 33.52
CA TRP A 19 -3.55 -0.24 32.19
C TRP A 19 -3.42 0.99 31.27
N ALA A 20 -2.89 2.13 31.74
CA ALA A 20 -2.73 3.33 30.92
C ALA A 20 -1.94 3.09 29.60
N PRO A 21 -0.86 2.28 29.57
CA PRO A 21 -0.20 1.92 28.31
C PRO A 21 -1.09 1.06 27.41
N ALA A 22 -1.87 0.14 27.98
CA ALA A 22 -2.81 -0.68 27.23
C ALA A 22 -3.94 0.16 26.61
N ALA A 23 -4.38 1.21 27.29
CA ALA A 23 -5.33 2.17 26.71
C ALA A 23 -4.75 2.96 25.55
N SER A 24 -3.51 3.45 25.66
CA SER A 24 -2.80 4.15 24.58
C SER A 24 -2.51 3.27 23.37
N ALA A 25 -2.46 1.94 23.56
CA ALA A 25 -2.34 0.97 22.47
C ALA A 25 -3.64 0.85 21.65
N VAL A 26 -4.81 1.02 22.28
CA VAL A 26 -6.13 0.93 21.63
C VAL A 26 -6.56 2.29 21.07
N ILE A 27 -6.37 3.36 21.85
CA ILE A 27 -6.71 4.73 21.49
C ILE A 27 -5.50 5.62 21.80
N PRO A 28 -4.84 6.21 20.80
CA PRO A 28 -3.68 7.07 20.99
C PRO A 28 -3.93 8.18 22.00
N GLY A 29 -3.01 8.23 22.96
CA GLY A 29 -2.98 9.12 24.11
C GLY A 29 -4.04 8.87 25.19
N ALA A 30 -4.85 7.80 25.11
CA ALA A 30 -5.84 7.51 26.16
C ALA A 30 -5.21 7.25 27.54
N GLY A 31 -3.97 6.73 27.59
CA GLY A 31 -3.17 6.65 28.81
C GLY A 31 -2.80 8.03 29.36
N GLN A 32 -2.52 9.00 28.50
CA GLN A 32 -2.16 10.38 28.85
C GLN A 32 -3.41 11.12 29.35
N ALA A 33 -4.57 10.90 28.72
CA ALA A 33 -5.86 11.39 29.21
C ALA A 33 -6.16 10.86 30.62
N ARG A 34 -5.89 9.57 30.84
CA ARG A 34 -6.05 8.91 32.14
C ARG A 34 -5.09 9.49 33.19
N LEU A 35 -3.87 9.80 32.78
CA LEU A 35 -2.86 10.46 33.60
C LEU A 35 -3.13 11.97 33.77
N LYS A 36 -4.21 12.53 33.21
CA LYS A 36 -4.55 13.96 33.21
C LYS A 36 -3.46 14.84 32.58
N GLN A 37 -2.81 14.35 31.54
CA GLN A 37 -1.82 15.08 30.75
C GLN A 37 -2.46 15.61 29.47
N ASP A 38 -2.26 16.90 29.17
CA ASP A 38 -2.83 17.57 27.98
C ASP A 38 -2.29 17.02 26.64
N ARG A 39 -1.18 16.28 26.69
CA ARG A 39 -0.52 15.69 25.51
C ARG A 39 -1.39 14.68 24.76
N PHE A 40 -2.44 14.14 25.38
CA PHE A 40 -3.46 13.33 24.70
C PHE A 40 -4.06 14.02 23.48
N VAL A 41 -4.36 15.32 23.60
CA VAL A 41 -4.99 16.10 22.53
C VAL A 41 -4.08 16.18 21.30
N ALA A 42 -2.76 16.25 21.51
CA ALA A 42 -1.79 16.27 20.42
C ALA A 42 -1.75 14.94 19.66
N TYR A 43 -1.72 13.79 20.36
CA TYR A 43 -1.73 12.48 19.72
C TYR A 43 -3.02 12.22 18.94
N LEU A 44 -4.18 12.57 19.52
CA LEU A 44 -5.48 12.47 18.84
C LEU A 44 -5.56 13.39 17.62
N ALA A 45 -5.06 14.63 17.70
CA ALA A 45 -5.08 15.55 16.58
C ALA A 45 -4.24 15.04 15.41
N VAL A 46 -3.04 14.51 15.69
CA VAL A 46 -2.18 13.89 14.67
C VAL A 46 -2.85 12.68 14.05
N GLU A 47 -3.40 11.79 14.87
CA GLU A 47 -4.04 10.58 14.36
C GLU A 47 -5.28 10.90 13.52
N GLY A 48 -6.13 11.82 13.96
CA GLY A 48 -7.30 12.27 13.19
C GLY A 48 -6.91 12.87 11.85
N PHE A 49 -5.82 13.66 11.80
CA PHE A 49 -5.28 14.16 10.54
C PHE A 49 -4.78 13.04 9.62
N LEU A 50 -4.07 12.05 10.16
CA LEU A 50 -3.57 10.91 9.37
C LEU A 50 -4.71 10.04 8.83
N TRP A 51 -5.77 9.80 9.63
CA TRP A 51 -6.96 9.10 9.17
C TRP A 51 -7.70 9.86 8.06
N ALA A 52 -7.78 11.19 8.17
CA ALA A 52 -8.37 12.02 7.13
C ALA A 52 -7.56 11.92 5.82
N ARG A 53 -6.22 11.98 5.89
CA ARG A 53 -5.35 11.77 4.72
C ARG A 53 -5.52 10.39 4.11
N TYR A 54 -5.47 9.34 4.93
CA TYR A 54 -5.70 7.96 4.50
C TYR A 54 -7.03 7.83 3.72
N ALA A 55 -8.11 8.42 4.25
CA ALA A 55 -9.42 8.36 3.59
C ALA A 55 -9.43 9.08 2.23
N VAL A 56 -8.77 10.24 2.12
CA VAL A 56 -8.66 11.01 0.87
C VAL A 56 -7.79 10.27 -0.16
N ASP A 57 -6.61 9.80 0.24
CA ASP A 57 -5.69 9.09 -0.66
C ASP A 57 -6.28 7.75 -1.10
N HIS A 58 -6.96 7.01 -0.23
CA HIS A 58 -7.65 5.78 -0.60
C HIS A 58 -8.78 6.03 -1.62
N ARG A 59 -9.62 7.06 -1.39
CA ARG A 59 -10.68 7.44 -2.34
C ARG A 59 -10.09 7.83 -3.69
N THR A 60 -9.05 8.66 -3.68
CA THR A 60 -8.32 9.07 -4.90
C THR A 60 -7.79 7.85 -5.65
N GLY A 61 -7.16 6.89 -4.96
CA GLY A 61 -6.68 5.66 -5.57
C GLY A 61 -7.78 4.84 -6.25
N VAL A 62 -8.95 4.72 -5.59
CA VAL A 62 -10.11 4.01 -6.17
C VAL A 62 -10.69 4.76 -7.38
N GLU A 63 -10.79 6.09 -7.31
CA GLU A 63 -11.30 6.92 -8.41
C GLU A 63 -10.39 6.84 -9.64
N GLU A 64 -9.09 7.04 -9.48
CA GLU A 64 -8.09 6.92 -10.54
C GLU A 64 -8.07 5.51 -11.14
N ARG A 65 -8.26 4.50 -10.30
CA ARG A 65 -8.41 3.12 -10.75
C ARG A 65 -9.63 2.92 -11.65
N ASN A 66 -10.76 3.47 -11.26
CA ASN A 66 -11.98 3.40 -12.07
C ASN A 66 -11.82 4.19 -13.38
N ARG A 67 -11.10 5.32 -13.37
CA ARG A 67 -10.81 6.13 -14.57
C ARG A 67 -9.98 5.35 -15.60
N TYR A 68 -8.85 4.74 -15.21
CA TYR A 68 -8.06 3.99 -16.19
C TYR A 68 -8.80 2.74 -16.70
N ARG A 69 -9.58 2.06 -15.84
CA ARG A 69 -10.40 0.90 -16.25
C ARG A 69 -11.50 1.28 -17.24
N GLY A 70 -12.18 2.41 -16.98
CA GLY A 70 -13.17 2.97 -17.87
C GLY A 70 -12.57 3.33 -19.23
N LEU A 71 -11.40 3.98 -19.23
CA LEU A 71 -10.71 4.37 -20.45
C LEU A 71 -10.25 3.18 -21.28
N ALA A 72 -9.72 2.12 -20.63
CA ALA A 72 -9.42 0.85 -21.30
C ALA A 72 -10.67 0.26 -21.97
N LEU A 73 -11.80 0.20 -21.24
CA LEU A 73 -13.04 -0.35 -21.77
C LEU A 73 -13.59 0.45 -22.97
N GLN A 74 -13.62 1.77 -22.85
CA GLN A 74 -14.28 2.68 -23.78
C GLN A 74 -13.42 3.04 -25.00
N VAL A 75 -12.11 2.87 -24.93
CA VAL A 75 -11.20 3.25 -26.01
C VAL A 75 -10.43 2.05 -26.53
N SER A 76 -9.54 1.45 -25.73
CA SER A 76 -8.65 0.40 -26.24
C SER A 76 -9.38 -0.90 -26.55
N ARG A 77 -10.51 -1.15 -25.87
CA ARG A 77 -11.30 -2.38 -26.03
C ARG A 77 -12.58 -2.18 -26.85
N ALA A 78 -12.93 -0.95 -27.22
CA ALA A 78 -14.23 -0.64 -27.81
C ALA A 78 -14.49 -1.35 -29.15
N GLY A 79 -13.45 -1.49 -29.98
CA GLY A 79 -13.56 -2.12 -31.30
C GLY A 79 -13.65 -3.65 -31.29
N PHE A 80 -13.49 -4.31 -30.14
CA PHE A 80 -13.51 -5.77 -30.06
C PHE A 80 -14.90 -6.28 -29.66
N PRO A 81 -15.42 -7.33 -30.34
CA PRO A 81 -16.74 -7.88 -30.06
C PRO A 81 -16.74 -8.71 -28.76
N GLY A 82 -17.95 -9.05 -28.28
CA GLY A 82 -18.13 -9.97 -27.16
C GLY A 82 -18.01 -9.35 -25.77
N PRO A 83 -18.08 -10.21 -24.72
CA PRO A 83 -17.97 -9.79 -23.33
C PRO A 83 -16.62 -9.12 -23.05
N LYS A 84 -16.63 -8.07 -22.24
CA LYS A 84 -15.42 -7.33 -21.85
C LYS A 84 -15.24 -7.39 -20.33
N PRO A 85 -14.89 -8.58 -19.76
CA PRO A 85 -14.67 -8.71 -18.33
C PRO A 85 -13.54 -7.77 -17.86
N GLN A 86 -13.62 -7.36 -16.59
CA GLN A 86 -12.54 -6.62 -15.96
C GLN A 86 -11.40 -7.59 -15.62
N GLY A 87 -10.19 -7.27 -16.07
CA GLY A 87 -8.99 -8.03 -15.69
C GLY A 87 -8.48 -7.66 -14.30
N ASP A 88 -7.46 -8.39 -13.87
CA ASP A 88 -6.65 -8.03 -12.70
C ASP A 88 -5.74 -6.84 -13.00
N PHE A 89 -4.89 -6.47 -12.03
CA PHE A 89 -3.96 -5.35 -12.21
C PHE A 89 -2.92 -5.62 -13.31
N GLU A 90 -2.36 -6.83 -13.36
CA GLU A 90 -1.34 -7.22 -14.34
C GLU A 90 -1.85 -7.10 -15.79
N TYR A 91 -3.13 -7.40 -16.04
CA TYR A 91 -3.79 -7.13 -17.31
C TYR A 91 -3.71 -5.65 -17.74
N TYR A 92 -3.97 -4.73 -16.81
CA TYR A 92 -3.90 -3.30 -17.08
C TYR A 92 -2.45 -2.80 -17.20
N GLU A 93 -1.51 -3.37 -16.45
CA GLU A 93 -0.08 -3.08 -16.63
C GLU A 93 0.42 -3.52 -18.02
N ARG A 94 0.01 -4.69 -18.50
CA ARG A 94 0.30 -5.12 -19.87
C ARG A 94 -0.21 -4.10 -20.89
N MET A 95 -1.42 -3.59 -20.69
CA MET A 95 -2.02 -2.57 -21.55
C MET A 95 -1.31 -1.21 -21.49
N GLU A 96 -0.61 -0.91 -20.39
CA GLU A 96 0.24 0.27 -20.24
C GLU A 96 1.48 0.19 -21.14
N HIS A 97 2.12 -0.98 -21.16
CA HIS A 97 3.41 -1.21 -21.81
C HIS A 97 3.27 -1.53 -23.31
N TRP A 98 2.21 -2.24 -23.69
CA TRP A 98 2.01 -2.71 -25.05
C TRP A 98 0.94 -1.89 -25.78
N ILE A 99 1.25 -1.45 -27.00
CA ILE A 99 0.29 -0.72 -27.84
C ILE A 99 -0.95 -1.57 -28.17
N ALA A 100 -0.79 -2.89 -28.27
CA ALA A 100 -1.89 -3.82 -28.52
C ALA A 100 -1.58 -5.21 -27.94
N SER A 101 -2.63 -5.96 -27.63
CA SER A 101 -2.50 -7.36 -27.24
C SER A 101 -2.04 -8.26 -28.38
N GLY A 102 -2.39 -7.91 -29.63
CA GLY A 102 -2.36 -8.86 -30.75
C GLY A 102 -3.60 -9.74 -30.77
N VAL A 103 -3.72 -10.59 -31.78
CA VAL A 103 -4.81 -11.57 -31.89
C VAL A 103 -4.43 -12.82 -31.11
N TYR A 104 -5.39 -13.51 -30.49
CA TYR A 104 -5.10 -14.79 -29.83
C TYR A 104 -4.90 -15.91 -30.85
N ASP A 105 -5.76 -15.95 -31.85
CA ASP A 105 -5.75 -16.90 -32.95
C ASP A 105 -5.87 -16.13 -34.28
N ALA A 106 -4.78 -16.06 -35.03
CA ALA A 106 -4.69 -15.27 -36.25
C ALA A 106 -5.44 -15.89 -37.44
N ASP A 107 -5.69 -17.20 -37.41
CA ASP A 107 -6.43 -17.92 -38.43
C ASP A 107 -7.37 -18.94 -37.75
N PRO A 108 -8.67 -18.61 -37.60
CA PRO A 108 -9.67 -19.44 -36.93
C PRO A 108 -9.96 -20.75 -37.70
N GLY A 109 -9.03 -21.69 -37.63
CA GLY A 109 -9.12 -23.03 -38.20
C GLY A 109 -9.35 -24.10 -37.13
N PRO A 110 -9.10 -25.39 -37.45
CA PRO A 110 -9.20 -26.47 -36.47
C PRO A 110 -8.15 -26.42 -35.35
N GLY A 111 -7.17 -25.52 -35.43
CA GLY A 111 -6.17 -25.27 -34.40
C GLY A 111 -5.93 -23.78 -34.21
N ILE A 112 -5.20 -23.43 -33.15
CA ILE A 112 -4.80 -22.05 -32.88
C ILE A 112 -3.59 -21.71 -33.71
N THR A 113 -3.66 -20.59 -34.42
CA THR A 113 -2.54 -19.96 -35.11
C THR A 113 -2.02 -18.80 -34.24
N PRO A 114 -0.89 -18.95 -33.54
CA PRO A 114 -0.37 -17.90 -32.67
C PRO A 114 -0.03 -16.61 -33.42
N GLU A 115 -0.14 -15.48 -32.72
CA GLU A 115 0.27 -14.18 -33.24
C GLU A 115 1.76 -14.16 -33.59
N SER A 116 2.08 -13.57 -34.74
CA SER A 116 3.47 -13.49 -35.24
C SER A 116 4.07 -12.10 -35.10
N ASP A 117 3.24 -11.05 -34.98
CA ASP A 117 3.69 -9.68 -34.75
C ASP A 117 4.26 -9.51 -33.34
N THR A 118 5.58 -9.57 -33.22
CA THR A 118 6.32 -9.46 -31.95
C THR A 118 6.25 -8.09 -31.29
N THR A 119 5.68 -7.08 -31.97
CA THR A 119 5.37 -5.77 -31.37
C THR A 119 4.09 -5.77 -30.55
N THR A 120 3.34 -6.87 -30.57
CA THR A 120 2.17 -7.11 -29.73
C THR A 120 2.50 -8.03 -28.56
N PHE A 121 1.70 -7.97 -27.51
CA PHE A 121 1.90 -8.82 -26.33
C PHE A 121 1.85 -10.32 -26.70
N ASN A 122 0.83 -10.76 -27.43
CA ASN A 122 0.66 -12.15 -27.83
C ASN A 122 1.81 -12.61 -28.73
N GLY A 123 2.21 -11.81 -29.72
CA GLY A 123 3.36 -12.18 -30.56
C GLY A 123 4.67 -12.27 -29.80
N ALA A 124 4.86 -11.43 -28.77
CA ALA A 124 5.99 -11.55 -27.86
C ALA A 124 5.93 -12.81 -26.99
N MET A 125 4.74 -13.20 -26.51
CA MET A 125 4.55 -14.47 -25.79
C MET A 125 4.82 -15.68 -26.69
N TRP A 126 4.42 -15.62 -27.97
CA TRP A 126 4.73 -16.67 -28.92
C TRP A 126 6.22 -16.77 -29.19
N LEU A 127 6.91 -15.64 -29.42
CA LEU A 127 8.36 -15.62 -29.56
C LEU A 127 9.05 -16.19 -28.32
N LEU A 128 8.58 -15.87 -27.12
CA LEU A 128 9.12 -16.41 -25.87
C LEU A 128 8.94 -17.93 -25.78
N ALA A 129 7.77 -18.45 -26.16
CA ALA A 129 7.51 -19.88 -26.23
C ALA A 129 8.49 -20.58 -27.19
N ARG A 130 8.65 -20.04 -28.40
CA ARG A 130 9.59 -20.57 -29.41
C ARG A 130 11.03 -20.57 -28.90
N LYS A 131 11.48 -19.48 -28.28
CA LYS A 131 12.82 -19.39 -27.66
C LYS A 131 13.05 -20.38 -26.53
N THR A 132 11.98 -20.78 -25.86
CA THR A 132 12.04 -21.70 -24.72
C THR A 132 12.09 -23.16 -25.15
N TYR A 133 11.30 -23.54 -26.16
CA TYR A 133 11.07 -24.95 -26.49
C TYR A 133 11.63 -25.39 -27.85
N TRP A 134 11.88 -24.47 -28.79
CA TRP A 134 12.36 -24.84 -30.12
C TRP A 134 13.90 -24.81 -30.18
N PRO A 135 14.53 -25.75 -30.90
CA PRO A 135 15.98 -25.72 -31.12
C PRO A 135 16.45 -24.45 -31.85
N ALA A 136 15.63 -23.97 -32.79
CA ALA A 136 15.82 -22.71 -33.50
C ALA A 136 14.50 -21.93 -33.47
N PRO A 137 14.44 -20.74 -32.83
CA PRO A 137 13.18 -20.04 -32.62
C PRO A 137 12.48 -19.69 -33.94
N ASP A 138 13.21 -19.39 -35.00
CA ASP A 138 12.64 -18.93 -36.28
C ASP A 138 12.38 -20.06 -37.29
N THR A 139 12.62 -21.31 -36.90
CA THR A 139 12.33 -22.48 -37.75
C THR A 139 11.38 -23.41 -36.99
N PRO A 140 10.10 -23.50 -37.39
CA PRO A 140 9.15 -24.34 -36.70
C PRO A 140 9.56 -25.81 -36.76
N PRO A 141 9.62 -26.53 -35.63
CA PRO A 141 9.73 -27.97 -35.65
C PRO A 141 8.45 -28.58 -36.24
N PRO A 142 8.44 -29.89 -36.58
CA PRO A 142 7.23 -30.57 -37.01
C PRO A 142 6.07 -30.33 -36.04
N SER A 143 4.88 -30.03 -36.56
CA SER A 143 3.71 -29.61 -35.75
C SER A 143 3.26 -30.67 -34.74
N GLY A 144 3.54 -31.95 -34.98
CA GLY A 144 3.27 -33.06 -34.06
C GLY A 144 4.38 -33.35 -33.04
N SER A 145 5.44 -32.54 -33.00
CA SER A 145 6.55 -32.75 -32.05
C SER A 145 6.23 -32.21 -30.66
N ASP A 146 6.84 -32.81 -29.63
CA ASP A 146 6.72 -32.35 -28.24
C ASP A 146 7.14 -30.88 -28.06
N ALA A 147 8.18 -30.44 -28.80
CA ALA A 147 8.65 -29.07 -28.79
C ALA A 147 7.59 -28.07 -29.31
N TYR A 148 6.88 -28.44 -30.39
CA TYR A 148 5.78 -27.63 -30.90
C TYR A 148 4.63 -27.58 -29.90
N ALA A 149 4.23 -28.74 -29.37
CA ALA A 149 3.15 -28.86 -28.41
C ALA A 149 3.41 -28.07 -27.11
N ALA A 150 4.64 -28.14 -26.57
CA ALA A 150 5.03 -27.40 -25.37
C ALA A 150 5.01 -25.88 -25.59
N ALA A 151 5.50 -25.40 -26.75
CA ALA A 151 5.41 -23.99 -27.10
C ALA A 151 3.96 -23.52 -27.22
N LEU A 152 3.10 -24.33 -27.85
CA LEU A 152 1.69 -24.00 -28.01
C LEU A 152 0.96 -23.95 -26.66
N LEU A 153 1.22 -24.91 -25.77
CA LEU A 153 0.66 -24.91 -24.41
C LEU A 153 1.11 -23.69 -23.59
N PHE A 154 2.38 -23.29 -23.72
CA PHE A 154 2.87 -22.05 -23.10
C PHE A 154 2.08 -20.84 -23.63
N TYR A 155 1.97 -20.71 -24.95
CA TYR A 155 1.24 -19.61 -25.56
C TYR A 155 -0.22 -19.55 -25.10
N GLN A 156 -0.93 -20.68 -25.12
CA GLN A 156 -2.32 -20.76 -24.67
C GLN A 156 -2.50 -20.34 -23.20
N ARG A 157 -1.50 -20.58 -22.35
CA ARG A 157 -1.53 -20.23 -20.93
C ARG A 157 -1.29 -18.74 -20.67
N TYR A 158 -0.39 -18.12 -21.43
CA TYR A 158 0.11 -16.78 -21.13
C TYR A 158 -0.36 -15.69 -22.10
N ALA A 159 -0.87 -16.06 -23.27
CA ALA A 159 -1.43 -15.11 -24.22
C ALA A 159 -2.76 -14.54 -23.72
N VAL A 160 -3.04 -13.32 -24.15
CA VAL A 160 -4.30 -12.61 -23.88
C VAL A 160 -5.39 -13.23 -24.74
N GLN A 161 -6.42 -13.74 -24.07
CA GLN A 161 -7.59 -14.34 -24.72
C GLN A 161 -8.49 -13.28 -25.40
N PRO A 162 -9.35 -13.68 -26.36
CA PRO A 162 -10.15 -12.75 -27.15
C PRO A 162 -11.00 -11.76 -26.33
N GLN A 163 -11.60 -12.20 -25.22
CA GLN A 163 -12.42 -11.33 -24.35
C GLN A 163 -11.61 -10.23 -23.64
N PHE A 164 -10.29 -10.36 -23.58
CA PHE A 164 -9.36 -9.40 -23.00
C PHE A 164 -8.58 -8.60 -24.04
N GLN A 165 -8.86 -8.77 -25.33
CA GLN A 165 -8.15 -8.10 -26.41
C GLN A 165 -8.21 -6.57 -26.29
N TRP A 166 -7.11 -5.88 -26.60
CA TRP A 166 -7.03 -4.42 -26.62
C TRP A 166 -6.12 -3.90 -27.74
N SER A 167 -6.34 -2.65 -28.14
CA SER A 167 -5.45 -1.91 -29.03
C SER A 167 -5.59 -0.40 -28.83
N TRP A 168 -4.46 0.26 -28.61
CA TRP A 168 -4.31 1.71 -28.58
C TRP A 168 -3.86 2.29 -29.93
N ARG A 169 -3.68 1.46 -30.97
CA ARG A 169 -3.10 1.89 -32.26
C ARG A 169 -3.84 3.08 -32.87
N ALA A 170 -5.16 3.14 -32.73
CA ALA A 170 -5.99 4.26 -33.22
C ALA A 170 -6.06 5.47 -32.26
N SER A 171 -5.54 5.32 -31.02
CA SER A 171 -5.73 6.27 -29.92
C SER A 171 -4.50 6.41 -29.02
N PRO A 172 -3.29 6.68 -29.55
CA PRO A 172 -2.06 6.74 -28.74
C PRO A 172 -2.12 7.81 -27.64
N LEU A 173 -2.74 8.97 -27.91
CA LEU A 173 -2.91 10.03 -26.89
C LEU A 173 -3.77 9.57 -25.70
N HIS A 174 -4.76 8.70 -25.93
CA HIS A 174 -5.55 8.13 -24.85
C HIS A 174 -4.73 7.13 -24.02
N GLN A 175 -3.75 6.44 -24.62
CA GLN A 175 -2.82 5.59 -23.87
C GLN A 175 -1.99 6.42 -22.88
N ASP A 176 -1.61 7.64 -23.22
CA ASP A 176 -0.88 8.51 -22.29
C ASP A 176 -1.76 9.02 -21.14
N VAL A 177 -3.04 9.32 -21.41
CA VAL A 177 -4.03 9.61 -20.37
C VAL A 177 -4.22 8.41 -19.44
N TYR A 178 -4.34 7.21 -20.02
CA TYR A 178 -4.44 5.95 -19.30
C TYR A 178 -3.26 5.71 -18.36
N ARG A 179 -2.03 5.86 -18.88
CA ARG A 179 -0.77 5.80 -18.13
C ARG A 179 -0.74 6.79 -16.96
N ARG A 180 -1.24 8.01 -17.15
CA ARG A 180 -1.32 9.00 -16.06
C ARG A 180 -2.25 8.54 -14.95
N HIS A 181 -3.43 8.01 -15.28
CA HIS A 181 -4.37 7.50 -14.28
C HIS A 181 -3.82 6.26 -13.53
N ILE A 182 -3.11 5.34 -14.20
CA ILE A 182 -2.42 4.24 -13.51
C ILE A 182 -1.38 4.79 -12.52
N ARG A 183 -0.52 5.72 -12.96
CA ARG A 183 0.49 6.32 -12.07
C ARG A 183 -0.15 7.05 -10.88
N ALA A 184 -1.22 7.81 -11.11
CA ALA A 184 -1.95 8.52 -10.06
C ALA A 184 -2.58 7.55 -9.05
N SER A 185 -3.21 6.47 -9.53
CA SER A 185 -3.73 5.39 -8.69
C SER A 185 -2.64 4.76 -7.83
N ASN A 186 -1.52 4.37 -8.45
CA ASN A 186 -0.40 3.72 -7.75
C ASN A 186 0.22 4.64 -6.69
N GLU A 187 0.41 5.91 -7.01
CA GLU A 187 0.93 6.90 -6.07
C GLU A 187 -0.02 7.11 -4.89
N ALA A 188 -1.32 7.24 -5.15
CA ALA A 188 -2.32 7.40 -4.09
C ALA A 188 -2.37 6.18 -3.15
N PHE A 189 -2.26 4.96 -3.67
CA PHE A 189 -2.16 3.75 -2.82
C PHE A 189 -0.84 3.67 -2.05
N ARG A 190 0.28 4.12 -2.61
CA ARG A 190 1.55 4.24 -1.86
C ARG A 190 1.45 5.24 -0.72
N ARG A 191 0.82 6.39 -0.95
CA ARG A 191 0.54 7.38 0.11
C ARG A 191 -0.38 6.81 1.18
N THR A 192 -1.41 6.06 0.79
CA THR A 192 -2.30 5.33 1.72
C THR A 192 -1.51 4.43 2.67
N ILE A 193 -0.55 3.65 2.16
CA ILE A 193 0.32 2.77 2.97
C ILE A 193 1.24 3.61 3.88
N THR A 194 1.76 4.73 3.38
CA THR A 194 2.61 5.64 4.14
C THR A 194 1.85 6.29 5.31
N ASP A 195 0.62 6.75 5.08
CA ASP A 195 -0.24 7.32 6.11
C ASP A 195 -0.59 6.27 7.17
N LEU A 196 -0.88 5.03 6.78
CA LEU A 196 -1.11 3.92 7.72
C LEU A 196 0.14 3.64 8.58
N GLY A 197 1.32 3.64 7.97
CA GLY A 197 2.59 3.52 8.69
C GLY A 197 2.79 4.64 9.71
N ALA A 198 2.40 5.87 9.38
CA ALA A 198 2.45 7.01 10.30
C ALA A 198 1.45 6.86 11.46
N VAL A 199 0.24 6.34 11.21
CA VAL A 199 -0.73 6.03 12.28
C VAL A 199 -0.13 5.02 13.26
N ILE A 200 0.45 3.94 12.76
CA ILE A 200 1.10 2.91 13.59
C ILE A 200 2.25 3.52 14.41
N ALA A 201 3.10 4.36 13.79
CA ALA A 201 4.18 5.05 14.50
C ALA A 201 3.66 5.96 15.62
N ASN A 202 2.57 6.69 15.37
CA ASN A 202 1.91 7.55 16.37
C ASN A 202 1.38 6.72 17.55
N HIS A 203 0.76 5.56 17.29
CA HIS A 203 0.32 4.63 18.34
C HIS A 203 1.48 4.13 19.21
N VAL A 204 2.58 3.70 18.60
CA VAL A 204 3.75 3.19 19.31
C VAL A 204 4.36 4.29 20.19
N LEU A 205 4.54 5.49 19.64
CA LEU A 205 5.07 6.63 20.39
C LEU A 205 4.18 6.99 21.58
N SER A 206 2.87 7.07 21.36
CA SER A 206 1.86 7.30 22.41
C SER A 206 1.93 6.24 23.52
N THR A 207 2.10 4.96 23.16
CA THR A 207 2.19 3.85 24.12
C THR A 207 3.47 3.94 24.97
N VAL A 208 4.62 4.21 24.34
CA VAL A 208 5.91 4.37 25.04
C VAL A 208 5.85 5.56 26.00
N ASP A 209 5.31 6.70 25.55
CA ASP A 209 5.17 7.90 26.37
C ASP A 209 4.25 7.67 27.59
N ALA A 210 3.15 6.91 27.43
CA ALA A 210 2.27 6.52 28.53
C ALA A 210 2.99 5.64 29.55
N TYR A 211 3.78 4.67 29.07
CA TYR A 211 4.58 3.78 29.91
C TYR A 211 5.65 4.53 30.71
N VAL A 212 6.41 5.42 30.05
CA VAL A 212 7.42 6.25 30.71
C VAL A 212 6.76 7.15 31.76
N SER A 213 5.64 7.79 31.43
CA SER A 213 4.89 8.63 32.37
C SER A 213 4.40 7.86 33.60
N LEU A 214 3.92 6.62 33.41
CA LEU A 214 3.54 5.73 34.51
C LEU A 214 4.75 5.38 35.39
N ARG A 215 5.89 5.04 34.77
CA ARG A 215 7.11 4.66 35.50
C ARG A 215 7.69 5.80 36.32
N LEU A 216 7.66 7.03 35.80
CA LEU A 216 8.12 8.23 36.52
C LEU A 216 7.24 8.50 37.75
N ARG A 217 5.91 8.45 37.60
CA ARG A 217 4.98 8.61 38.75
C ARG A 217 5.20 7.58 39.84
N LEU A 218 5.46 6.32 39.47
CA LEU A 218 5.74 5.26 40.44
C LEU A 218 7.04 5.53 41.21
N HIS A 219 8.08 6.08 40.58
CA HIS A 219 9.32 6.46 41.27
C HIS A 219 9.12 7.62 42.23
N GLU A 220 8.38 8.67 41.84
CA GLU A 220 8.04 9.80 42.72
C GLU A 220 7.27 9.34 43.97
N THR A 221 6.37 8.36 43.85
CA THR A 221 5.62 7.83 45.00
C THR A 221 6.41 6.91 45.92
N THR A 222 7.56 6.39 45.46
CA THR A 222 8.39 5.44 46.24
C THR A 222 9.65 6.11 46.82
N GLY A 223 10.06 7.27 46.30
CA GLY A 223 11.12 8.10 46.86
C GLY A 223 10.62 9.00 48.00
N GLY A 224 11.19 8.85 49.19
CA GLY A 224 11.07 9.85 50.25
C GLY A 224 11.73 11.20 49.86
N PRO A 225 11.60 12.25 50.68
CA PRO A 225 11.83 13.66 50.30
C PRO A 225 13.21 14.09 49.80
N ASP A 226 14.18 13.19 49.61
CA ASP A 226 15.55 13.53 49.19
C ASP A 226 15.93 12.77 47.91
N ALA A 227 15.54 13.29 46.75
CA ALA A 227 16.23 13.09 45.47
C ALA A 227 15.63 14.01 44.41
N GLY A 228 15.90 15.31 44.51
CA GLY A 228 15.67 16.24 43.42
C GLY A 228 16.60 15.91 42.26
N VAL A 229 16.05 15.31 41.20
CA VAL A 229 16.61 15.35 39.86
C VAL A 229 15.46 15.65 38.90
N ASP A 230 15.23 16.95 38.71
CA ASP A 230 14.30 17.49 37.73
C ASP A 230 14.94 17.35 36.34
N ILE A 231 14.69 16.22 35.66
CA ILE A 231 15.04 16.04 34.25
C ILE A 231 13.75 16.17 33.45
N GLY A 232 13.43 17.41 33.10
CA GLY A 232 12.44 17.74 32.09
C GLY A 232 12.91 17.30 30.71
N THR A 233 12.62 16.05 30.32
CA THR A 233 12.71 15.61 28.92
C THR A 233 11.52 16.15 28.14
N SER A 234 11.61 17.44 27.82
CA SER A 234 10.80 18.04 26.76
C SER A 234 11.38 17.61 25.40
N VAL A 235 10.61 16.84 24.63
CA VAL A 235 10.81 16.86 23.18
C VAL A 235 10.04 18.10 22.70
N SER A 236 10.77 19.20 22.54
CA SER A 236 10.22 20.46 22.06
C SER A 236 9.73 20.34 20.61
N PHE A 237 8.67 21.06 20.28
CA PHE A 237 8.03 21.07 18.95
C PHE A 237 8.99 21.39 17.78
N GLU A 238 10.14 21.99 18.05
CA GLU A 238 11.21 22.22 17.06
C GLU A 238 11.79 20.91 16.50
N THR A 239 11.91 19.89 17.34
CA THR A 239 12.48 18.59 16.94
C THR A 239 11.56 17.88 15.95
N LEU A 240 10.24 17.94 16.17
CA LEU A 240 9.24 17.35 15.25
C LEU A 240 9.12 18.17 13.94
N GLY A 241 9.28 19.49 14.01
CA GLY A 241 9.32 20.35 12.82
C GLY A 241 10.53 20.10 11.90
N SER A 242 11.63 19.55 12.42
CA SER A 242 12.80 19.20 11.60
C SER A 242 12.61 17.89 10.82
N ILE A 243 11.91 16.91 11.41
CA ILE A 243 11.57 15.64 10.77
C ILE A 243 10.54 15.86 9.64
N ALA A 244 9.53 16.72 9.87
CA ALA A 244 8.53 17.06 8.85
C ALA A 244 9.10 17.85 7.66
N ARG A 245 10.15 18.67 7.87
CA ARG A 245 10.82 19.41 6.79
C ARG A 245 11.75 18.55 5.95
N ARG A 246 12.30 17.47 6.51
CA ARG A 246 13.15 16.50 5.78
C ARG A 246 12.38 15.58 4.83
N ALA A 247 11.06 15.49 5.00
CA ALA A 247 10.18 14.66 4.17
C ALA A 247 9.54 15.41 2.98
N ARG A 248 9.85 16.70 2.77
CA ARG A 248 9.42 17.42 1.57
C ARG A 248 10.46 17.24 0.45
N PRO A 249 10.11 16.68 -0.71
CA PRO A 249 10.96 16.79 -1.89
C PRO A 249 11.05 18.26 -2.32
N ALA A 250 12.24 18.71 -2.72
CA ALA A 250 12.48 20.05 -3.23
C ALA A 250 11.58 20.35 -4.45
N PRO A 251 11.14 21.61 -4.65
CA PRO A 251 10.46 21.99 -5.87
C PRO A 251 11.40 21.76 -7.05
N ARG A 252 10.91 21.07 -8.08
CA ARG A 252 11.61 20.96 -9.36
C ARG A 252 11.39 22.28 -10.12
N GLU A 253 12.47 22.99 -10.35
CA GLU A 253 12.57 24.01 -11.42
C GLU A 253 12.53 23.34 -12.81
#